data_AF-F5GZK7-F1
#
_entry.id   AF-F5GZK7-F1
#
_cell.length_a   1.000
_cell.length_b   1.000
_cell.length_c   1.000
_cell.angle_alpha   90.00
_cell.angle_beta   90.00
_cell.angle_gamma   90.00
#
_symmetry.space_group_name_H-M   'P 1'
#
loop_
_entity.id
_entity.type
_entity.pdbx_description
1 polymer ?
#
loop_
_entity_poly.entity_id
_entity_poly.type
_entity_poly.pdbx_seq_one_letter_code
_entity_poly.pdbx_strand_id
1 'polypeptide(L)'
;MAPQMYEFHLPLSPEELLKSGGVNQYVVQEVLSIKHLPPQLRAFQAAFRAQGPLAMLQHFDTIYSILHHFRSIDPGLKEDTLQFLIKVVSRHSQELPAILDDTTLSGSDRNAHLNALK
;
A
#
# COMPACT_ATOMS: atom_id res chain seq x y z
N MET A 1 2.08 -6.04 -18.92
CA MET A 1 0.88 -6.38 -18.12
C MET A 1 -0.05 -5.18 -18.22
N ALA A 2 -1.31 -5.36 -18.65
CA ALA A 2 -2.26 -4.25 -18.73
C ALA A 2 -2.42 -3.62 -17.33
N PRO A 3 -2.54 -2.28 -17.20
CA PRO A 3 -2.84 -1.68 -15.91
C PRO A 3 -4.21 -2.21 -15.49
N GLN A 4 -4.24 -3.15 -14.54
CA GLN A 4 -5.50 -3.58 -13.96
C GLN A 4 -6.06 -2.37 -13.22
N MET A 5 -7.09 -1.75 -13.81
CA MET A 5 -7.88 -0.69 -13.18
C MET A 5 -8.67 -1.32 -12.03
N TYR A 6 -8.00 -1.57 -10.91
CA TYR A 6 -8.69 -1.79 -9.66
C TYR A 6 -8.85 -0.46 -8.94
N GLU A 7 -9.91 -0.32 -8.16
CA GLU A 7 -10.14 0.82 -7.29
C GLU A 7 -9.98 0.38 -5.84
N PHE A 8 -9.10 1.07 -5.11
CA PHE A 8 -9.01 0.90 -3.68
C PHE A 8 -10.21 1.62 -3.04
N HIS A 9 -11.00 0.87 -2.27
CA HIS A 9 -12.11 1.39 -1.50
C HIS A 9 -11.74 1.36 -0.03
N LEU A 10 -11.93 2.50 0.65
CA LEU A 10 -11.69 2.59 2.08
C LEU A 10 -12.69 1.68 2.81
N PRO A 11 -12.23 0.62 3.49
CA PRO A 11 -13.12 -0.33 4.13
C PRO A 11 -13.69 0.25 5.43
N LEU A 12 -14.90 -0.16 5.81
CA LEU A 12 -15.46 0.15 7.14
C LEU A 12 -14.91 -0.80 8.22
N SER A 13 -14.52 -2.02 7.82
CA SER A 13 -13.79 -2.96 8.66
C SER A 13 -12.67 -3.65 7.85
N PRO A 14 -11.51 -3.99 8.46
CA PRO A 14 -10.40 -4.61 7.74
C PRO A 14 -10.78 -5.89 6.97
N GLU A 15 -11.76 -6.64 7.49
CA GLU A 15 -12.27 -7.88 6.92
C GLU A 15 -12.92 -7.70 5.53
N GLU A 16 -13.38 -6.49 5.21
CA GLU A 16 -13.94 -6.17 3.89
C GLU A 16 -12.88 -6.30 2.78
N LEU A 17 -11.61 -6.03 3.10
CA LEU A 17 -10.50 -6.18 2.15
C LEU A 17 -10.19 -7.64 1.83
N LEU A 18 -10.69 -8.61 2.62
CA LEU A 18 -10.51 -10.06 2.36
C LEU A 18 -11.64 -10.66 1.53
N LYS A 19 -12.78 -9.97 1.44
CA LYS A 19 -13.93 -10.46 0.68
C LYS A 19 -13.84 -9.93 -0.73
N SER A 20 -14.39 -10.67 -1.69
CA SER A 20 -14.58 -10.20 -3.07
C SER A 20 -15.49 -8.98 -3.08
N GLY A 21 -14.89 -7.80 -2.92
CA GLY A 21 -15.54 -6.52 -3.11
C GLY A 21 -15.73 -6.28 -4.59
N GLY A 22 -16.97 -6.41 -5.09
CA GLY A 22 -17.37 -5.97 -6.43
C GLY A 22 -16.50 -6.44 -7.61
N VAL A 23 -16.80 -5.89 -8.79
CA VAL A 23 -15.91 -6.00 -9.96
C VAL A 23 -14.90 -4.86 -9.87
N ASN A 24 -13.62 -5.12 -10.14
CA ASN A 24 -12.54 -4.12 -10.16
C ASN A 24 -12.27 -3.41 -8.82
N GLN A 25 -12.50 -4.04 -7.66
CA GLN A 25 -12.02 -3.49 -6.39
C GLN A 25 -10.73 -4.17 -5.95
N TYR A 26 -9.89 -3.41 -5.24
CA TYR A 26 -8.75 -4.00 -4.56
C TYR A 26 -9.22 -4.97 -3.49
N VAL A 27 -8.61 -6.16 -3.47
CA VAL A 27 -8.75 -7.14 -2.40
C VAL A 27 -7.36 -7.61 -1.99
N VAL A 28 -7.18 -7.85 -0.70
CA VAL A 28 -5.97 -8.47 -0.16
C VAL A 28 -5.87 -9.88 -0.72
N GLN A 29 -4.78 -10.18 -1.41
CA GLN A 29 -4.57 -11.47 -2.05
C GLN A 29 -4.09 -12.50 -1.04
N GLU A 30 -3.23 -12.08 -0.10
CA GLU A 30 -2.64 -12.98 0.89
C GLU A 30 -2.51 -12.31 2.26
N VAL A 31 -2.88 -13.06 3.31
CA VAL A 31 -2.50 -12.74 4.70
C VAL A 31 -1.24 -13.50 5.06
N LEU A 32 -0.12 -12.78 5.10
CA LEU A 32 1.20 -13.33 5.36
C LEU A 32 1.33 -13.80 6.81
N SER A 33 1.93 -14.98 6.99
CA SER A 33 2.31 -15.47 8.31
C SER A 33 3.30 -14.53 9.00
N ILE A 34 3.22 -14.42 10.33
CA ILE A 34 4.08 -13.52 11.15
C ILE A 34 5.58 -13.68 10.84
N LYS A 35 6.05 -14.91 10.62
CA LYS A 35 7.45 -15.22 10.26
C LYS A 35 7.93 -14.56 8.96
N HIS A 36 7.02 -14.26 8.04
CA HIS A 36 7.33 -13.66 6.74
C HIS A 36 7.18 -12.13 6.74
N LEU A 37 6.62 -11.52 7.79
CA LEU A 37 6.40 -10.07 7.82
C LEU A 37 7.71 -9.26 7.84
N PRO A 38 8.74 -9.58 8.64
CA PRO A 38 10.00 -8.83 8.62
C PRO A 38 10.74 -8.83 7.27
N PRO A 39 10.92 -9.98 6.56
CA PRO A 39 11.53 -9.94 5.23
C PRO A 39 10.67 -9.23 4.19
N GLN A 40 9.33 -9.34 4.27
CA GLN A 40 8.43 -8.65 3.34
C GLN A 40 8.41 -7.14 3.56
N LEU A 41 8.47 -6.67 4.81
CA LEU A 41 8.63 -5.24 5.11
C LEU A 41 9.95 -4.70 4.54
N ARG A 42 11.05 -5.46 4.65
CA ARG A 42 12.33 -5.07 4.03
C ARG A 42 12.26 -5.03 2.50
N ALA A 43 11.55 -5.97 1.88
CA ALA A 43 11.31 -5.96 0.44
C ALA A 43 10.52 -4.71 0.04
N PHE A 44 9.47 -4.36 0.78
CA PHE A 44 8.70 -3.15 0.54
C PHE A 44 9.55 -1.88 0.69
N GLN A 45 10.38 -1.79 1.74
CA GLN A 45 11.31 -0.67 1.91
C GLN A 45 12.33 -0.54 0.76
N ALA A 46 12.76 -1.66 0.17
CA ALA A 46 13.63 -1.65 -1.00
C ALA A 46 12.87 -1.19 -2.25
N ALA A 47 11.67 -1.71 -2.46
CA ALA A 47 10.80 -1.29 -3.55
C ALA A 47 10.48 0.21 -3.49
N PHE A 48 10.09 0.73 -2.32
CA PHE A 48 9.85 2.17 -2.11
C PHE A 48 11.05 3.05 -2.44
N ARG A 49 12.29 2.57 -2.19
CA ARG A 49 13.49 3.29 -2.59
C ARG A 49 13.66 3.35 -4.10
N ALA A 50 13.31 2.28 -4.81
CA ALA A 50 13.46 2.18 -6.26
C ALA A 50 12.33 2.87 -7.05
N GLN A 51 11.07 2.68 -6.64
CA GLN A 51 9.88 3.11 -7.39
C GLN A 51 9.04 4.19 -6.67
N GLY A 52 9.47 4.64 -5.49
CA GLY A 52 8.76 5.68 -4.75
C GLY A 52 7.46 5.21 -4.10
N PRO A 53 6.55 6.15 -3.76
CA PRO A 53 5.33 5.87 -3.01
C PRO A 53 4.36 4.87 -3.66
N LEU A 54 4.36 4.78 -5.00
CA LEU A 54 3.53 3.82 -5.72
C LEU A 54 3.86 2.35 -5.41
N ALA A 55 5.00 2.09 -4.76
CA ALA A 55 5.31 0.78 -4.19
C ALA A 55 4.21 0.26 -3.23
N MET A 56 3.45 1.17 -2.61
CA MET A 56 2.32 0.80 -1.75
C MET A 56 1.35 -0.15 -2.45
N LEU A 57 1.06 0.11 -3.73
CA LEU A 57 0.10 -0.67 -4.52
C LEU A 57 0.48 -2.15 -4.67
N GLN A 58 1.78 -2.46 -4.64
CA GLN A 58 2.30 -3.82 -4.79
C GLN A 58 2.51 -4.53 -3.45
N HIS A 59 2.64 -3.75 -2.36
CA HIS A 59 3.06 -4.27 -1.05
C HIS A 59 2.02 -4.05 0.05
N PHE A 60 0.82 -3.58 -0.28
CA PHE A 60 -0.23 -3.29 0.67
C PHE A 60 -0.60 -4.54 1.52
N ASP A 61 -0.60 -5.74 0.94
CA ASP A 61 -0.84 -7.00 1.65
C ASP A 61 0.12 -7.22 2.83
N THR A 62 1.35 -6.69 2.75
CA THR A 62 2.32 -6.72 3.86
C THR A 62 1.82 -5.87 5.03
N ILE A 63 1.38 -4.65 4.75
CA ILE A 63 0.87 -3.72 5.75
C ILE A 63 -0.44 -4.26 6.34
N TYR A 64 -1.33 -4.75 5.49
CA TYR A 64 -2.56 -5.40 5.92
C TYR A 64 -2.27 -6.58 6.87
N SER A 65 -1.34 -7.45 6.53
CA SER A 65 -0.99 -8.61 7.36
C SER A 65 -0.40 -8.21 8.71
N ILE A 66 0.39 -7.13 8.75
CA ILE A 66 0.92 -6.56 10.00
C ILE A 66 -0.21 -6.04 10.89
N LEU A 67 -1.17 -5.31 10.31
CA LEU A 67 -2.36 -4.82 11.02
C LEU A 67 -3.26 -5.97 11.48
N HIS A 68 -3.45 -6.98 10.65
CA HIS A 68 -4.23 -8.18 10.96
C HIS A 68 -3.63 -8.94 12.16
N HIS A 69 -2.30 -9.07 12.21
CA HIS A 69 -1.57 -9.73 13.30
C HIS A 69 -1.10 -8.79 14.41
N PHE A 70 -1.63 -7.56 14.48
CA PHE A 70 -1.07 -6.49 15.33
C PHE A 70 -0.90 -6.87 16.80
N ARG A 71 -1.79 -7.70 17.37
CA ARG A 71 -1.67 -8.14 18.78
C ARG A 71 -0.57 -9.17 19.03
N SER A 72 -0.13 -9.87 17.99
CA SER A 72 0.78 -11.03 18.08
C SER A 72 2.17 -10.76 17.54
N ILE A 73 2.38 -9.65 16.83
CA ILE A 73 3.69 -9.26 16.30
C ILE A 73 4.55 -8.53 17.33
N ASP A 74 5.87 -8.63 17.14
CA ASP A 74 6.88 -7.94 17.93
C ASP A 74 6.68 -6.41 17.94
N PRO A 75 6.85 -5.71 19.08
CA PRO A 75 6.72 -4.26 19.17
C PRO A 75 7.68 -3.49 18.24
N GLY A 76 8.90 -3.98 18.03
CA GLY A 76 9.86 -3.36 17.10
C GLY A 76 9.36 -3.37 15.67
N LEU A 77 8.76 -4.48 15.22
CA LEU A 77 8.15 -4.55 13.88
C LEU A 77 7.00 -3.52 13.71
N LYS A 78 6.23 -3.25 14.76
CA LYS A 78 5.17 -2.24 14.73
C LYS A 78 5.74 -0.84 14.54
N GLU A 79 6.75 -0.49 15.33
CA GLU A 79 7.39 0.82 15.26
C GLU A 79 8.07 1.02 13.91
N ASP A 80 8.83 0.02 13.42
CA ASP A 80 9.46 0.06 12.10
C ASP A 80 8.44 0.26 10.98
N THR A 81 7.30 -0.40 11.07
CA THR A 81 6.21 -0.25 10.10
C THR A 81 5.60 1.14 10.16
N LEU A 82 5.32 1.65 11.36
CA LEU A 82 4.74 2.98 11.56
C LEU A 82 5.68 4.08 11.04
N GLN A 83 6.94 4.07 11.45
CA GLN A 83 7.97 5.00 10.97
C GLN A 83 8.09 4.96 9.44
N PHE A 84 8.04 3.75 8.87
CA PHE A 84 8.08 3.59 7.43
C PHE A 84 6.84 4.16 6.74
N LEU A 85 5.63 3.90 7.23
CA LEU A 85 4.40 4.46 6.66
C LEU A 85 4.38 5.99 6.72
N ILE A 86 4.84 6.59 7.83
CA ILE A 86 4.99 8.05 7.94
C ILE A 86 5.91 8.57 6.83
N LYS A 87 7.03 7.88 6.57
CA LYS A 87 7.94 8.24 5.49
C LYS A 87 7.31 8.12 4.10
N VAL A 88 6.52 7.08 3.86
CA VAL A 88 5.81 6.89 2.58
C VAL A 88 4.82 8.04 2.35
N VAL A 89 3.96 8.32 3.33
CA VAL A 89 2.95 9.40 3.25
C VAL A 89 3.61 10.77 3.09
N SER A 90 4.68 11.03 3.84
CA SER A 90 5.40 12.31 3.76
C SER A 90 6.00 12.54 2.38
N ARG A 91 6.65 11.51 1.81
CA ARG A 91 7.22 11.59 0.47
C ARG A 91 6.15 11.76 -0.59
N HIS A 92 5.07 10.97 -0.50
CA HIS A 92 3.97 11.07 -1.47
C HIS A 92 3.32 12.45 -1.44
N SER A 93 3.07 12.99 -0.25
CA SER A 93 2.50 14.33 -0.07
C SER A 93 3.37 15.44 -0.66
N GLN A 94 4.71 15.28 -0.63
CA GLN A 94 5.64 16.22 -1.24
C GLN A 94 5.68 16.12 -2.76
N GLU A 95 5.53 14.91 -3.30
CA GLU A 95 5.55 14.66 -4.75
C GLU A 95 4.19 14.96 -5.42
N LEU A 96 3.08 14.87 -4.68
CA LEU A 96 1.72 15.02 -5.19
C LEU A 96 1.45 16.35 -5.92
N PRO A 97 1.84 17.54 -5.41
CA PRO A 97 1.59 18.80 -6.11
C PRO A 97 2.17 18.81 -7.52
N ALA A 98 3.43 18.39 -7.66
CA ALA A 98 4.10 18.34 -8.96
C ALA A 98 3.44 17.34 -9.92
N ILE A 99 2.94 16.22 -9.40
CA ILE A 99 2.18 15.22 -10.18
C ILE A 99 0.83 15.80 -10.63
N LEU A 100 0.15 16.56 -9.78
CA LEU A 100 -1.15 17.16 -10.09
C LEU A 100 -1.03 18.31 -11.09
N ASP A 101 0.08 19.04 -11.07
CA ASP A 101 0.39 20.10 -12.03
C ASP A 101 0.84 19.57 -13.41
N ASP A 102 1.16 18.28 -13.51
CA ASP A 102 1.57 17.64 -14.76
C ASP A 102 0.37 17.42 -15.70
N THR A 103 0.25 18.31 -16.69
CA THR A 103 -0.79 18.23 -17.75
C THR A 103 -0.66 17.03 -18.69
N THR A 104 0.46 16.29 -18.63
CA THR A 104 0.70 15.09 -19.45
C THR A 104 0.39 13.78 -18.72
N LEU A 105 -0.01 13.85 -17.45
CA LEU A 105 -0.30 12.68 -16.62
C LEU A 105 -1.44 11.85 -17.20
N SER A 106 -1.19 10.55 -17.41
CA SER A 106 -2.22 9.65 -17.93
C SER A 106 -3.32 9.41 -16.88
N GLY A 107 -4.54 9.11 -17.33
CA GLY A 107 -5.64 8.76 -16.42
C GLY A 107 -5.33 7.53 -15.55
N SER A 108 -4.54 6.59 -16.07
CA SER A 108 -4.09 5.41 -15.34
C SER A 108 -3.12 5.75 -14.22
N ASP A 109 -2.15 6.64 -14.48
CA ASP A 109 -1.17 7.06 -13.48
C ASP A 109 -1.83 7.90 -12.39
N ARG A 110 -2.76 8.77 -12.77
CA ARG A 110 -3.60 9.52 -11.82
C ARG A 110 -4.37 8.57 -10.90
N ASN A 111 -4.98 7.52 -11.45
CA ASN A 111 -5.69 6.52 -10.65
C ASN A 111 -4.75 5.73 -9.73
N ALA A 112 -3.53 5.42 -10.18
CA ALA A 112 -2.52 4.77 -9.34
C ALA A 112 -2.15 5.65 -8.13
N HIS A 113 -1.92 6.95 -8.35
CA HIS A 113 -1.66 7.88 -7.25
C HIS A 113 -2.85 8.05 -6.32
N LEU A 114 -4.08 8.09 -6.86
CA LEU A 114 -5.31 8.13 -6.05
C LEU A 114 -5.41 6.87 -5.15
N ASN A 115 -5.24 5.69 -5.73
CA ASN A 115 -5.29 4.43 -4.99
C ASN A 115 -4.18 4.30 -3.96
N ALA A 116 -2.98 4.82 -4.24
CA ALA A 116 -1.87 4.78 -3.28
C ALA A 116 -2.07 5.76 -2.11
N LEU A 117 -2.89 6.81 -2.30
CA LEU A 117 -3.21 7.80 -1.28
C LEU A 117 -4.33 7.34 -0.33
N LYS A 118 -5.30 6.58 -0.84
CA LYS A 118 -6.38 5.98 -0.05
C LYS A 118 -5.82 4.91 0.89
#